data_AF-A0A537UK13-F1
#
_entry.id   AF-A0A537UK13-F1
#
_cell.length_a   1.000
_cell.length_b   1.000
_cell.length_c   1.000
_cell.angle_alpha   90.00
_cell.angle_beta   90.00
_cell.angle_gamma   90.00
#
_symmetry.space_group_name_H-M   'P 1'
#
loop_
_entity.id
_entity.type
_entity.pdbx_description
1 polymer ?
#
loop_
_entity_poly.entity_id
_entity_poly.type
_entity_poly.pdbx_seq_one_letter_code
_entity_poly.pdbx_strand_id
1 'polypeptide(L)'
;MHGSTAARSCRPTAAAISISCASTRSAMAAPEPMPAHDLPERARALLDVWFGAPRDPLREERREVWFKSTPEHDSMLRELFLADYERAAAGLLADWEEMPESALALVLLLDQIPRNIFRGAPGVYATDAMARAVAERAMARGFDRQMAPAWRLFLYMPLHHSENLADQQRATALVA
;
A
#
# COMPACT_ATOMS: atom_id res chain seq x y z
N MET A 1 37.05 29.15 84.27
CA MET A 1 35.58 29.26 84.28
C MET A 1 35.07 29.00 82.86
N HIS A 2 34.08 28.12 82.77
CA HIS A 2 33.40 27.51 81.61
C HIS A 2 33.00 28.47 80.48
N GLY A 3 33.15 28.08 79.21
CA GLY A 3 32.08 27.51 78.34
C GLY A 3 31.97 28.39 77.09
N SER A 4 31.36 28.08 75.94
CA SER A 4 30.62 26.93 75.40
C SER A 4 30.37 27.23 73.90
N THR A 5 30.60 26.24 73.03
CA THR A 5 29.78 25.80 71.87
C THR A 5 29.33 26.73 70.72
N ALA A 6 29.82 26.37 69.52
CA ALA A 6 29.22 26.24 68.17
C ALA A 6 28.30 27.31 67.53
N ALA A 7 28.53 27.58 66.24
CA ALA A 7 27.60 27.23 65.15
C ALA A 7 28.22 27.41 63.76
N ARG A 8 27.95 26.44 62.88
CA ARG A 8 28.27 26.38 61.46
C ARG A 8 27.41 27.35 60.65
N SER A 9 27.94 27.84 59.53
CA SER A 9 27.12 28.21 58.37
C SER A 9 27.94 28.10 57.08
N CYS A 10 27.61 27.08 56.29
CA CYS A 10 28.13 26.85 54.94
C CYS A 10 27.40 27.78 53.95
N ARG A 11 28.13 28.32 52.97
CA ARG A 11 27.56 28.88 51.75
C ARG A 11 28.08 28.12 50.52
N PRO A 12 27.29 28.01 49.44
CA PRO A 12 27.34 26.89 48.53
C PRO A 12 28.26 27.11 47.32
N THR A 13 28.76 25.99 46.81
CA THR A 13 29.54 25.82 45.57
C THR A 13 28.69 26.05 44.32
N ALA A 14 29.30 26.67 43.31
CA ALA A 14 28.71 26.91 42.00
C ALA A 14 28.39 25.59 41.28
N ALA A 15 27.13 25.43 40.84
CA ALA A 15 26.71 24.34 39.97
C ALA A 15 26.82 24.80 38.51
N ALA A 16 27.62 24.09 37.72
CA ALA A 16 27.71 24.26 36.28
C ALA A 16 26.44 23.73 35.60
N ILE A 17 25.85 24.55 34.73
CA ILE A 17 24.67 24.22 33.93
C ILE A 17 25.14 23.36 32.74
N SER A 18 24.88 22.05 32.78
CA SER A 18 25.01 21.19 31.60
C SER A 18 23.75 21.31 30.74
N ILE A 19 23.88 21.96 29.59
CA ILE A 19 22.85 21.96 28.54
C ILE A 19 22.91 20.60 27.85
N SER A 20 21.98 19.70 28.19
CA SER A 20 21.78 18.45 27.48
C SER A 20 20.88 18.69 26.26
N CYS A 21 21.45 18.63 25.05
CA CYS A 21 20.68 18.56 23.81
C CYS A 21 20.09 17.15 23.66
N ALA A 22 18.88 16.93 24.14
CA ALA A 22 18.08 15.76 23.80
C ALA A 22 17.18 16.09 22.59
N SER A 23 17.71 15.89 21.37
CA SER A 23 16.87 15.73 20.19
C SER A 23 16.56 14.24 20.02
N THR A 24 15.48 13.80 20.66
CA THR A 24 14.86 12.51 20.35
C THR A 24 14.15 12.65 19.01
N ARG A 25 14.80 12.21 17.93
CA ARG A 25 14.07 11.78 16.74
C ARG A 25 13.22 10.58 17.15
N SER A 26 11.91 10.79 17.27
CA SER A 26 10.97 9.69 17.37
C SER A 26 11.02 8.96 16.03
N ALA A 27 11.62 7.78 15.99
CA ALA A 27 11.46 6.88 14.86
C ALA A 27 9.97 6.56 14.78
N MET A 28 9.31 7.00 13.72
CA MET A 28 7.98 6.48 13.39
C MET A 28 8.15 4.97 13.28
N ALA A 29 7.41 4.23 14.11
CA ALA A 29 7.38 2.78 14.01
C ALA A 29 7.02 2.42 12.56
N ALA A 30 7.71 1.44 12.00
CA ALA A 30 7.28 0.83 10.74
C ALA A 30 5.81 0.41 10.90
N PRO A 31 4.97 0.59 9.87
CA PRO A 31 3.59 0.12 9.93
C PRO A 31 3.58 -1.36 10.32
N GLU A 32 2.67 -1.75 11.22
CA GLU A 32 2.51 -3.17 11.54
C GLU A 32 2.19 -3.94 10.25
N PRO A 33 2.78 -5.13 10.05
CA PRO A 33 2.52 -5.94 8.87
C PRO A 33 1.02 -6.20 8.76
N MET A 34 0.48 -6.13 7.54
CA MET A 34 -0.97 -6.26 7.35
C MET A 34 -1.51 -7.54 7.99
N PRO A 35 -2.67 -7.48 8.68
CA PRO A 35 -3.25 -8.64 9.33
C PRO A 35 -3.40 -9.80 8.35
N ALA A 36 -2.97 -11.00 8.76
CA ALA A 36 -3.05 -12.18 7.93
C ALA A 36 -4.51 -12.62 7.76
N HIS A 37 -5.18 -12.12 6.72
CA HIS A 37 -6.52 -12.55 6.35
C HIS A 37 -6.49 -13.89 5.60
N ASP A 38 -7.52 -14.71 5.80
CA ASP A 38 -7.75 -15.90 4.97
C ASP A 38 -8.28 -15.43 3.61
N LEU A 39 -7.39 -15.26 2.64
CA LEU A 39 -7.72 -14.74 1.32
C LEU A 39 -8.04 -15.89 0.36
N PRO A 40 -8.92 -15.66 -0.62
CA PRO A 40 -9.05 -16.56 -1.75
C PRO A 40 -7.67 -16.89 -2.34
N GLU A 41 -7.39 -18.17 -2.56
CA GLU A 41 -6.06 -18.66 -2.99
C GLU A 41 -5.54 -17.89 -4.22
N ARG A 42 -6.43 -17.64 -5.18
CA ARG A 42 -6.10 -16.90 -6.42
C ARG A 42 -5.78 -15.43 -6.16
N ALA A 43 -6.47 -14.78 -5.20
CA ALA A 43 -6.15 -13.42 -4.79
C ALA A 43 -4.76 -13.35 -4.15
N ARG A 44 -4.45 -14.30 -3.26
CA ARG A 44 -3.12 -14.43 -2.65
C ARG A 44 -2.04 -14.63 -3.71
N ALA A 45 -2.24 -15.55 -4.64
CA ALA A 45 -1.29 -15.83 -5.73
C ALA A 45 -0.99 -14.59 -6.57
N LEU A 46 -2.01 -13.82 -6.93
CA LEU A 46 -1.82 -12.57 -7.69
C LEU A 46 -1.02 -11.54 -6.89
N LEU A 47 -1.36 -11.32 -5.63
CA LEU A 47 -0.64 -10.36 -4.78
C LEU A 47 0.81 -10.79 -4.55
N ASP A 48 1.09 -12.08 -4.45
CA ASP A 48 2.44 -12.61 -4.28
C ASP A 48 3.28 -12.47 -5.56
N VAL A 49 2.68 -12.67 -6.74
CA VAL A 49 3.35 -12.40 -8.02
C VAL A 49 3.60 -10.91 -8.22
N TRP A 50 2.61 -10.07 -7.90
CA TRP A 50 2.67 -8.62 -8.17
C TRP A 50 3.58 -7.86 -7.20
N PHE A 51 3.48 -8.17 -5.91
CA PHE A 51 4.21 -7.47 -4.85
C PHE A 51 5.41 -8.26 -4.31
N GLY A 52 5.63 -9.52 -4.72
CA GLY A 52 6.70 -10.39 -4.22
C GLY A 52 6.25 -11.26 -3.03
N ALA A 53 6.94 -12.36 -2.72
CA ALA A 53 6.49 -13.33 -1.71
C ALA A 53 6.29 -12.71 -0.30
N PRO A 54 5.50 -13.30 0.61
CA PRO A 54 5.20 -12.74 1.94
C PRO A 54 6.39 -12.36 2.83
N ARG A 55 7.59 -12.91 2.57
CA ARG A 55 8.83 -12.61 3.32
C ARG A 55 9.82 -11.75 2.52
N ASP A 56 9.43 -11.27 1.35
CA ASP A 56 10.26 -10.37 0.55
C ASP A 56 10.33 -9.01 1.26
N PRO A 57 11.53 -8.53 1.64
CA PRO A 57 11.69 -7.25 2.35
C PRO A 57 11.20 -6.05 1.53
N LEU A 58 11.09 -6.19 0.20
CA LEU A 58 10.65 -5.13 -0.71
C LEU A 58 9.14 -5.24 -1.03
N ARG A 59 8.38 -6.12 -0.36
CA ARG A 59 6.96 -6.37 -0.69
C ARG A 59 6.06 -5.15 -0.55
N GLU A 60 6.38 -4.28 0.38
CA GLU A 60 5.64 -3.05 0.67
C GLU A 60 6.33 -1.80 0.09
N GLU A 61 7.43 -1.98 -0.64
CA GLU A 61 8.16 -0.91 -1.29
C GLU A 61 7.71 -0.68 -2.74
N ARG A 62 7.94 0.52 -3.25
CA ARG A 62 7.67 0.84 -4.66
C ARG A 62 8.66 0.10 -5.55
N ARG A 63 8.16 -0.68 -6.50
CA ARG A 63 9.01 -1.43 -7.45
C ARG A 63 8.99 -0.81 -8.84
N GLU A 64 10.16 -0.73 -9.47
CA GLU A 64 10.25 -0.26 -10.86
C GLU A 64 9.65 -1.24 -11.86
N VAL A 65 9.62 -2.54 -11.52
CA VAL A 65 9.13 -3.61 -12.41
C VAL A 65 7.68 -3.40 -12.84
N TRP A 66 6.85 -2.78 -12.00
CA TRP A 66 5.46 -2.45 -12.31
C TRP A 66 5.32 -1.54 -13.54
N PHE A 67 6.36 -0.77 -13.86
CA PHE A 67 6.39 0.18 -14.96
C PHE A 67 7.32 -0.24 -16.10
N LYS A 68 7.94 -1.42 -15.99
CA LYS A 68 8.95 -1.95 -16.93
C LYS A 68 8.58 -3.38 -17.33
N SER A 69 7.49 -3.53 -18.08
CA SER A 69 7.12 -4.86 -18.56
C SER A 69 8.00 -5.34 -19.71
N THR A 70 8.14 -6.67 -19.82
CA THR A 70 8.79 -7.37 -20.93
C THR A 70 7.81 -8.39 -21.54
N PRO A 71 8.02 -8.84 -22.79
CA PRO A 71 7.20 -9.88 -23.40
C PRO A 71 7.13 -11.18 -22.58
N GLU A 72 8.22 -11.54 -21.90
CA GLU A 72 8.31 -12.71 -21.03
C GLU A 72 7.43 -12.52 -19.78
N HIS A 73 7.46 -11.33 -19.18
CA HIS A 73 6.62 -11.02 -18.03
C HIS A 73 5.13 -10.99 -18.41
N ASP A 74 4.78 -10.39 -19.55
CA ASP A 74 3.41 -10.38 -20.07
C ASP A 74 2.91 -11.80 -20.36
N SER A 75 3.76 -12.66 -20.92
CA SER A 75 3.42 -14.07 -21.21
C SER A 75 3.19 -14.85 -19.92
N MET A 76 4.06 -14.71 -18.92
CA MET A 76 3.89 -15.32 -17.60
C MET A 76 2.58 -14.87 -16.94
N LEU A 77 2.27 -13.57 -16.94
CA LEU A 77 1.02 -13.06 -16.37
C LEU A 77 -0.21 -13.61 -17.12
N ARG A 78 -0.13 -13.71 -18.45
CA ARG A 78 -1.19 -14.30 -19.26
C ARG A 78 -1.42 -15.76 -18.92
N GLU A 79 -0.37 -16.56 -18.83
CA GLU A 79 -0.46 -17.98 -18.47
C GLU A 79 -1.06 -18.18 -17.08
N LEU A 80 -0.68 -17.34 -16.11
CA LEU A 80 -1.11 -17.48 -14.73
C LEU A 80 -2.53 -16.95 -14.47
N PHE A 81 -2.93 -15.85 -15.12
CA PHE A 81 -4.08 -15.05 -14.68
C PHE A 81 -5.13 -14.74 -15.76
N LEU A 82 -4.98 -15.22 -17.01
CA LEU A 82 -6.01 -15.00 -18.04
C LEU A 82 -7.39 -15.55 -17.62
N ALA A 83 -7.44 -16.76 -17.06
CA ALA A 83 -8.69 -17.35 -16.59
C ALA A 83 -9.29 -16.58 -15.40
N ASP A 84 -8.47 -16.05 -14.50
CA ASP A 84 -8.94 -15.22 -13.38
C ASP A 84 -9.46 -13.87 -13.87
N TYR A 85 -8.79 -13.26 -14.86
CA TYR A 85 -9.28 -12.07 -15.55
C TYR A 85 -10.65 -12.30 -16.20
N GLU A 86 -10.83 -13.39 -16.94
CA GLU A 86 -12.10 -13.71 -17.60
C GLU A 86 -13.24 -13.87 -16.58
N ARG A 87 -12.97 -14.51 -15.44
CA ARG A 87 -13.93 -14.62 -14.33
C ARG A 87 -14.25 -13.26 -13.70
N ALA A 88 -13.23 -12.42 -13.48
CA ALA A 88 -13.41 -11.06 -12.96
C ALA A 88 -14.26 -10.20 -13.91
N ALA A 89 -13.95 -10.23 -15.21
CA ALA A 89 -14.67 -9.52 -16.25
C ALA A 89 -16.13 -10.01 -16.40
N ALA A 90 -16.39 -11.28 -16.09
CA ALA A 90 -17.75 -11.84 -16.01
C ALA A 90 -18.46 -11.55 -14.68
N GLY A 91 -17.84 -10.82 -13.73
CA GLY A 91 -18.41 -10.50 -12.42
C GLY A 91 -18.46 -11.67 -11.43
N LEU A 92 -17.76 -12.77 -11.71
CA LEU A 92 -17.81 -14.01 -10.92
C LEU A 92 -16.91 -14.01 -9.68
N LEU A 93 -16.20 -12.90 -9.44
CA LEU A 93 -15.29 -12.70 -8.29
C LEU A 93 -15.74 -11.53 -7.39
N ALA A 94 -17.03 -11.19 -7.41
CA ALA A 94 -17.57 -10.06 -6.64
C ALA A 94 -17.38 -10.23 -5.11
N ASP A 95 -17.32 -11.47 -4.63
CA ASP A 95 -17.02 -11.83 -3.24
C ASP A 95 -15.63 -11.35 -2.78
N TRP A 96 -14.69 -11.17 -3.71
CA TRP A 96 -13.36 -10.63 -3.38
C TRP A 96 -13.42 -9.20 -2.89
N GLU A 97 -14.50 -8.47 -3.17
CA GLU A 97 -14.65 -7.13 -2.64
C GLU A 97 -14.73 -7.14 -1.12
N GLU A 98 -15.11 -8.23 -0.44
CA GLU A 98 -15.39 -8.25 1.00
C GLU A 98 -14.19 -7.95 1.91
N MET A 99 -12.94 -8.09 1.43
CA MET A 99 -11.72 -7.85 2.23
C MET A 99 -10.77 -6.87 1.51
N PRO A 100 -9.94 -6.10 2.25
CA PRO A 100 -9.04 -5.12 1.65
C PRO A 100 -8.16 -5.72 0.54
N GLU A 101 -7.42 -6.79 0.84
CA GLU A 101 -6.44 -7.36 -0.08
C GLU A 101 -7.07 -8.06 -1.27
N SER A 102 -8.18 -8.79 -1.07
CA SER A 102 -8.87 -9.42 -2.19
C SER A 102 -9.54 -8.38 -3.08
N ALA A 103 -10.01 -7.25 -2.53
CA ALA A 103 -10.53 -6.15 -3.32
C ALA A 103 -9.43 -5.51 -4.17
N LEU A 104 -8.23 -5.32 -3.60
CA LEU A 104 -7.07 -4.87 -4.35
C LEU A 104 -6.68 -5.88 -5.44
N ALA A 105 -6.68 -7.17 -5.15
CA ALA A 105 -6.40 -8.21 -6.14
C ALA A 105 -7.41 -8.18 -7.30
N LEU A 106 -8.69 -7.95 -7.01
CA LEU A 106 -9.72 -7.77 -8.03
C LEU A 106 -9.46 -6.52 -8.89
N VAL A 107 -9.05 -5.41 -8.27
CA VAL A 107 -8.64 -4.20 -9.01
C VAL A 107 -7.44 -4.49 -9.91
N LEU A 108 -6.42 -5.21 -9.42
CA LEU A 108 -5.27 -5.60 -10.24
C LEU A 108 -5.68 -6.48 -11.43
N LEU A 109 -6.58 -7.45 -11.23
CA LEU A 109 -7.12 -8.27 -12.32
C LEU A 109 -7.82 -7.44 -13.39
N LEU A 110 -8.57 -6.41 -12.99
CA LEU A 110 -9.39 -5.62 -13.91
C LEU A 110 -8.63 -4.43 -14.54
N ASP A 111 -7.57 -3.94 -13.89
CA ASP A 111 -6.83 -2.75 -14.30
C ASP A 111 -5.43 -3.08 -14.81
N GLN A 112 -4.60 -3.73 -14.00
CA GLN A 112 -3.19 -3.93 -14.33
C GLN A 112 -2.97 -5.12 -15.28
N ILE A 113 -3.61 -6.26 -15.00
CA ILE A 113 -3.44 -7.48 -15.78
C ILE A 113 -3.79 -7.27 -17.27
N PRO A 114 -4.87 -6.58 -17.67
CA PRO A 114 -5.19 -6.31 -19.07
C PRO A 114 -4.12 -5.51 -19.80
N ARG A 115 -3.46 -4.56 -19.10
CA ARG A 115 -2.37 -3.73 -19.65
C ARG A 115 -1.12 -4.54 -19.97
N ASN A 116 -0.95 -5.69 -19.31
CA ASN A 116 0.10 -6.66 -19.61
C ASN A 116 -0.37 -7.66 -20.67
N ILE A 117 -1.45 -8.39 -20.41
CA ILE A 117 -1.80 -9.57 -21.22
C ILE A 117 -2.34 -9.17 -22.59
N PHE A 118 -3.00 -8.02 -22.74
CA PHE A 118 -3.54 -7.53 -24.02
C PHE A 118 -2.73 -6.39 -24.63
N ARG A 119 -1.46 -6.21 -24.23
CA ARG A 119 -0.62 -5.09 -24.71
C ARG A 119 -0.70 -4.91 -26.23
N GLY A 120 -0.95 -3.68 -26.66
CA GLY A 120 -1.06 -3.32 -28.07
C GLY A 120 -2.40 -3.66 -28.72
N ALA A 121 -3.37 -4.18 -27.96
CA ALA A 121 -4.72 -4.46 -28.44
C ALA A 121 -5.77 -3.58 -27.73
N PRO A 122 -6.94 -3.32 -28.35
CA PRO A 122 -8.03 -2.58 -27.72
C PRO A 122 -8.55 -3.19 -26.41
N GLY A 123 -8.32 -4.50 -26.21
CA GLY A 123 -8.72 -5.22 -25.00
C GLY A 123 -8.10 -4.72 -23.70
N VAL A 124 -7.05 -3.89 -23.77
CA VAL A 124 -6.41 -3.27 -22.59
C VAL A 124 -7.40 -2.46 -21.74
N TYR A 125 -8.39 -1.83 -22.38
CA TYR A 125 -9.30 -0.88 -21.71
C TYR A 125 -10.67 -1.49 -21.38
N ALA A 126 -10.90 -2.75 -21.74
CA ALA A 126 -12.23 -3.36 -21.72
C ALA A 126 -12.87 -3.40 -20.33
N THR A 127 -12.05 -3.44 -19.27
CA THR A 127 -12.48 -3.58 -17.88
C THR A 127 -12.19 -2.35 -17.02
N ASP A 128 -11.71 -1.24 -17.60
CA ASP A 128 -11.32 -0.03 -16.84
C ASP A 128 -12.50 0.54 -16.03
N ALA A 129 -13.70 0.56 -16.61
CA ALA A 129 -14.90 1.01 -15.92
C ALA A 129 -15.25 0.11 -14.71
N MET A 130 -15.04 -1.20 -14.83
CA MET A 130 -15.26 -2.15 -13.73
C MET A 130 -14.21 -1.97 -12.64
N ALA A 131 -12.93 -1.88 -13.02
CA ALA A 131 -11.83 -1.63 -12.08
C ALA A 131 -12.08 -0.38 -11.24
N ARG A 132 -12.48 0.72 -11.89
CA ARG A 132 -12.82 1.97 -11.22
C ARG A 132 -13.98 1.79 -10.24
N ALA A 133 -15.04 1.09 -10.64
CA ALA A 133 -16.19 0.86 -9.77
C ALA A 133 -15.82 0.02 -8.52
N VAL A 134 -14.97 -1.00 -8.67
CA VAL A 134 -14.45 -1.80 -7.55
C VAL A 134 -13.57 -0.95 -6.63
N ALA A 135 -12.63 -0.18 -7.20
CA ALA A 135 -11.76 0.71 -6.46
C ALA A 135 -12.53 1.74 -5.62
N GLU A 136 -13.58 2.33 -6.19
CA GLU A 136 -14.47 3.26 -5.50
C GLU A 136 -15.15 2.62 -4.29
N ARG A 137 -15.69 1.40 -4.45
CA ARG A 137 -16.31 0.67 -3.34
C ARG A 137 -15.31 0.29 -2.26
N ALA A 138 -14.10 -0.13 -2.63
CA ALA A 138 -13.03 -0.42 -1.69
C ALA A 138 -12.62 0.83 -0.88
N MET A 139 -12.44 1.98 -1.55
CA MET A 139 -12.13 3.25 -0.90
C MET A 139 -13.27 3.74 0.01
N ALA A 140 -14.54 3.59 -0.41
CA ALA A 140 -15.70 3.94 0.42
C ALA A 140 -15.74 3.13 1.73
N ARG A 141 -15.22 1.90 1.72
CA ARG A 141 -15.08 1.05 2.91
C ARG A 141 -13.79 1.33 3.71
N GLY A 142 -12.95 2.26 3.25
CA GLY A 142 -11.70 2.62 3.91
C GLY A 142 -10.61 1.57 3.82
N PHE A 143 -10.66 0.70 2.80
CA PHE A 143 -9.70 -0.39 2.62
C PHE A 143 -8.32 0.11 2.23
N ASP A 144 -8.26 1.20 1.47
CA ASP A 144 -7.04 1.90 1.11
C ASP A 144 -6.22 2.29 2.35
N ARG A 145 -6.88 2.76 3.42
CA ARG A 145 -6.24 3.16 4.68
C ARG A 145 -5.65 2.01 5.49
N GLN A 146 -6.01 0.76 5.17
CA GLN A 146 -5.50 -0.44 5.83
C GLN A 146 -4.27 -1.02 5.12
N MET A 147 -3.89 -0.47 3.97
CA MET A 147 -2.80 -0.96 3.14
C MET A 147 -1.53 -0.13 3.27
N ALA A 148 -0.40 -0.79 3.05
CA ALA A 148 0.88 -0.14 2.83
C ALA A 148 0.78 0.89 1.67
N PRO A 149 1.50 2.03 1.73
CA PRO A 149 1.39 3.08 0.72
C PRO A 149 1.62 2.61 -0.73
N ALA A 150 2.56 1.67 -0.94
CA ALA A 150 2.85 1.16 -2.28
C ALA A 150 1.71 0.31 -2.85
N TRP A 151 0.97 -0.41 -2.01
CA TRP A 151 -0.18 -1.23 -2.40
C TRP A 151 -1.39 -0.37 -2.71
N ARG A 152 -1.65 0.60 -1.82
CA ARG A 152 -2.72 1.58 -1.94
C ARG A 152 -2.71 2.32 -3.29
N LEU A 153 -1.53 2.60 -3.85
CA LEU A 153 -1.40 3.24 -5.15
C LEU A 153 -2.21 2.52 -6.25
N PHE A 154 -2.27 1.20 -6.21
CA PHE A 154 -2.99 0.39 -7.19
C PHE A 154 -4.52 0.47 -7.04
N LEU A 155 -5.05 0.81 -5.86
CA LEU A 155 -6.47 1.17 -5.73
C LEU A 155 -6.78 2.52 -6.38
N TYR A 156 -5.79 3.40 -6.52
CA TYR A 156 -5.99 4.74 -7.07
C TYR A 156 -5.75 4.78 -8.60
N MET A 157 -4.97 3.84 -9.13
CA MET A 157 -4.65 3.75 -10.56
C MET A 157 -5.87 3.73 -11.50
N PRO A 158 -6.99 3.04 -11.20
CA PRO A 158 -8.16 3.10 -12.06
C PRO A 158 -8.72 4.51 -12.28
N LEU A 159 -8.53 5.42 -11.32
CA LEU A 159 -8.90 6.84 -11.50
C LEU A 159 -7.93 7.55 -12.45
N HIS A 160 -6.63 7.27 -12.35
CA HIS A 160 -5.62 7.79 -13.29
C HIS A 160 -5.81 7.29 -14.72
N HIS A 161 -6.42 6.12 -14.91
CA HIS A 161 -6.72 5.56 -16.22
C HIS A 161 -8.05 6.05 -16.80
N SER A 162 -8.90 6.68 -15.99
CA SER A 162 -10.17 7.23 -16.45
C SER A 162 -9.95 8.49 -17.28
N GLU A 163 -10.64 8.61 -18.42
CA GLU A 163 -10.65 9.83 -19.23
C GLU A 163 -11.56 10.93 -18.66
N ASN A 164 -12.13 10.73 -17.46
CA ASN A 164 -12.96 11.72 -16.78
C ASN A 164 -12.11 12.69 -15.94
N LEU A 165 -12.31 13.99 -16.15
CA LEU A 165 -11.59 15.04 -15.43
C LEU A 165 -11.76 14.98 -13.90
N ALA A 166 -12.96 14.64 -13.40
CA ALA A 166 -13.20 14.54 -11.96
C ALA A 166 -12.42 13.38 -11.35
N ASP A 167 -12.28 12.26 -12.08
CA ASP A 167 -11.48 11.12 -11.64
C ASP A 167 -9.99 11.51 -11.57
N GLN A 168 -9.48 12.25 -12.55
CA GLN A 168 -8.09 12.75 -12.57
C GLN A 168 -7.79 13.70 -11.40
N GLN A 169 -8.71 14.63 -11.10
CA GLN A 169 -8.59 15.55 -9.97
C GLN A 169 -8.56 14.80 -8.64
N ARG A 170 -9.43 13.82 -8.49
CA ARG A 170 -9.48 12.99 -7.28
C ARG A 170 -8.24 12.11 -7.15
N ALA A 171 -7.76 11.51 -8.23
CA ALA A 171 -6.55 10.71 -8.24
C ALA A 171 -5.35 11.53 -7.73
N THR A 172 -5.21 12.77 -8.22
CA THR A 172 -4.17 13.71 -7.76
C THR A 172 -4.30 14.02 -6.27
N ALA A 173 -5.52 14.25 -5.77
CA ALA A 173 -5.75 14.54 -4.36
C ALA A 173 -5.45 13.33 -3.43
N LEU A 174 -5.58 12.10 -3.93
CA LEU A 174 -5.34 10.88 -3.16
C LEU A 174 -3.84 10.54 -2.99
N VAL A 175 -2.99 11.02 -3.90
CA VAL A 175 -1.55 10.76 -3.91
C VAL A 175 -0.70 11.95 -3.42
N ALA A 176 -1.35 13.05 -3.04
CA ALA A 176 -0.73 14.25 -2.47
C ALA A 176 -0.44 14.08 -0.97
#